data_AF-R1DX36-F1
#
_entry.id   AF-R1DX36-F1
#
_cell.length_a   1.000
_cell.length_b   1.000
_cell.length_c   1.000
_cell.angle_alpha   90.00
_cell.angle_beta   90.00
_cell.angle_gamma   90.00
#
_symmetry.space_group_name_H-M   'P 1'
#
loop_
_entity.id
_entity.type
_entity.pdbx_description
1 polymer ?
#
loop_
_entity_poly.entity_id
_entity_poly.type
_entity_poly.pdbx_seq_one_letter_code
_entity_poly.pdbx_strand_id
1 'polypeptide(L)'
;MLGAPTAIALSREAVALTLACRPADARAAAASVASCIARGDGGIEGRHAIDVAFNLALAGAADSPALDMLAATAEAELRELRWRRRGWSKPRSAYTLVQLAEKAAAAGLAAPLGLFDIIGEMLSECGEYSELATDLQAGRFGLSSPRAAAWLYRTARKQPKWSMGDARAAAQPAAPCARLPRGGSPLVLDLGCGFGVGVLTAAAASRRDGDGTAFVGCDLSPLGVAFARGVARRWRLGDSAAFMHTDAASALAAAADDHRPLASALIACPTPYAAAAADSRSSGNSQLPEGLESDGFLGQPRLLRAAAKASPPCAHREPPLAPAIAPGGTLLLSSNAEDVAVRMSEAALAAGFGLRPAAASSPHHSASRDALLSRRSRRWREAGGQRAVGGAWRIGASGWERGAGGRWGGAARAVERPAWSETELAHAVDRAALHRMLLVKPDDAMAPMAMPDAVG
;
A
#
# COMPACT_ATOMS: atom_id res chain seq x y z
N MET A 1 44.25 -5.96 -4.04
CA MET A 1 43.22 -5.55 -5.02
C MET A 1 41.87 -5.90 -4.43
N LEU A 2 41.01 -4.92 -4.16
CA LEU A 2 39.62 -5.19 -3.79
C LEU A 2 38.89 -5.65 -5.06
N GLY A 3 38.24 -6.81 -5.03
CA GLY A 3 37.50 -7.33 -6.20
C GLY A 3 36.37 -6.40 -6.60
N ALA A 4 35.98 -6.43 -7.88
CA ALA A 4 34.83 -5.66 -8.36
C ALA A 4 33.56 -6.04 -7.58
N PRO A 5 32.69 -5.07 -7.23
CA PRO A 5 31.48 -5.35 -6.47
C PRO A 5 30.52 -6.23 -7.27
N THR A 6 29.88 -7.19 -6.60
CA THR A 6 28.89 -8.09 -7.21
C THR A 6 27.57 -7.37 -7.46
N ALA A 7 26.76 -7.86 -8.40
CA ALA A 7 25.43 -7.31 -8.67
C ALA A 7 24.52 -7.26 -7.42
N ILE A 8 24.62 -8.26 -6.54
CA ILE A 8 23.85 -8.26 -5.29
C ILE A 8 24.32 -7.16 -4.33
N ALA A 9 25.62 -6.90 -4.24
CA ALA A 9 26.15 -5.80 -3.43
C ALA A 9 25.71 -4.44 -3.98
N LEU A 10 25.85 -4.22 -5.29
CA LEU A 10 25.41 -2.99 -5.97
C LEU A 10 23.90 -2.74 -5.82
N SER A 11 23.08 -3.80 -5.92
CA SER A 11 21.63 -3.66 -5.74
C SER A 11 21.24 -3.29 -4.30
N ARG A 12 21.97 -3.78 -3.29
CA ARG A 12 21.79 -3.37 -1.89
C ARG A 12 22.25 -1.94 -1.65
N GLU A 13 23.35 -1.54 -2.28
CA GLU A 13 23.83 -0.16 -2.26
C GLU A 13 22.79 0.80 -2.86
N ALA A 14 22.17 0.44 -3.98
CA ALA A 14 21.09 1.24 -4.58
C ALA A 14 19.92 1.45 -3.59
N VAL A 15 19.52 0.40 -2.86
CA VAL A 15 18.49 0.51 -1.80
C VAL A 15 18.93 1.44 -0.67
N ALA A 16 20.19 1.31 -0.21
CA ALA A 16 20.73 2.16 0.85
C ALA A 16 20.80 3.64 0.42
N LEU A 17 21.20 3.92 -0.81
CA LEU A 17 21.24 5.26 -1.39
C LEU A 17 19.83 5.86 -1.53
N THR A 18 18.83 5.06 -1.92
CA THR A 18 17.44 5.53 -1.95
C THR A 18 16.93 5.86 -0.55
N LEU A 19 17.24 5.02 0.46
CA LEU A 19 16.93 5.33 1.85
C LEU A 19 17.64 6.59 2.32
N ALA A 20 18.85 6.89 1.85
CA ALA A 20 19.55 8.12 2.17
C ALA A 20 19.06 9.35 1.37
N CYS A 21 17.92 9.26 0.66
CA CYS A 21 17.40 10.31 -0.22
C CYS A 21 18.40 10.78 -1.30
N ARG A 22 19.21 9.85 -1.83
CA ARG A 22 20.19 10.09 -2.91
C ARG A 22 19.75 9.43 -4.23
N PRO A 23 18.67 9.90 -4.88
CA PRO A 23 18.06 9.23 -6.04
C PRO A 23 18.91 9.28 -7.32
N ALA A 24 19.88 10.19 -7.44
CA ALA A 24 20.82 10.19 -8.56
C ALA A 24 21.82 9.03 -8.42
N ASP A 25 22.40 8.88 -7.24
CA ASP A 25 23.37 7.83 -6.94
C ASP A 25 22.73 6.44 -6.94
N ALA A 26 21.51 6.32 -6.40
CA ALA A 26 20.76 5.07 -6.46
C ALA A 26 20.50 4.62 -7.91
N ARG A 27 20.24 5.56 -8.83
CA ARG A 27 20.10 5.26 -10.27
C ARG A 27 21.43 4.84 -10.89
N ALA A 28 22.54 5.46 -10.52
CA ALA A 28 23.87 5.08 -11.01
C ALA A 28 24.27 3.67 -10.52
N ALA A 29 24.00 3.35 -9.25
CA ALA A 29 24.20 2.01 -8.70
C ALA A 29 23.31 0.97 -9.41
N ALA A 30 22.04 1.28 -9.66
CA ALA A 30 21.13 0.42 -10.42
C ALA A 30 21.60 0.18 -11.87
N ALA A 31 22.10 1.21 -12.56
CA ALA A 31 22.68 1.06 -13.91
C ALA A 31 23.96 0.21 -13.91
N SER A 32 24.74 0.27 -12.84
CA SER A 32 25.93 -0.57 -12.65
C SER A 32 25.55 -2.05 -12.50
N VAL A 33 24.43 -2.36 -11.84
CA VAL A 33 23.88 -3.73 -11.78
C VAL A 33 23.57 -4.26 -13.19
N ALA A 34 22.91 -3.46 -14.03
CA ALA A 34 22.60 -3.85 -15.41
C ALA A 34 23.87 -4.16 -16.21
N SER A 35 24.92 -3.36 -16.02
CA SER A 35 26.23 -3.57 -16.65
C SER A 35 26.90 -4.87 -16.17
N CYS A 36 26.83 -5.19 -14.87
CA CYS A 36 27.34 -6.46 -14.34
C CYS A 36 26.61 -7.66 -14.95
N ILE A 37 25.27 -7.61 -15.01
CA ILE A 37 24.45 -8.67 -15.61
C ILE A 37 24.84 -8.88 -17.08
N ALA A 38 24.96 -7.81 -17.86
CA ALA A 38 25.29 -7.89 -19.28
C ALA A 38 26.66 -8.51 -19.56
N ARG A 39 27.63 -8.37 -18.63
CA ARG A 39 28.96 -8.98 -18.76
C ARG A 39 29.03 -10.43 -18.26
N GLY A 40 27.96 -10.94 -17.64
CA GLY A 40 27.99 -12.23 -16.94
C GLY A 40 28.80 -12.19 -15.64
N ASP A 41 29.15 -10.99 -15.16
CA ASP A 41 29.93 -10.80 -13.95
C ASP A 41 29.04 -10.98 -12.72
N GLY A 42 29.33 -12.00 -11.89
CA GLY A 42 28.85 -12.03 -10.51
C GLY A 42 27.86 -13.12 -10.14
N GLY A 43 27.81 -14.24 -10.86
CA GLY A 43 27.16 -15.47 -10.40
C GLY A 43 25.68 -15.29 -10.02
N ILE A 44 24.95 -14.54 -10.86
CA ILE A 44 23.54 -14.22 -10.63
C ILE A 44 22.70 -15.42 -11.06
N GLU A 45 22.68 -16.44 -10.21
CA GLU A 45 21.91 -17.65 -10.44
C GLU A 45 20.64 -17.66 -9.57
N GLY A 46 19.53 -18.05 -10.19
CA GLY A 46 18.30 -18.51 -9.55
C GLY A 46 17.70 -17.48 -8.62
N ARG A 47 17.72 -17.79 -7.32
CA ARG A 47 17.20 -16.90 -6.28
C ARG A 47 17.94 -15.57 -6.22
N HIS A 48 19.24 -15.54 -6.50
CA HIS A 48 19.99 -14.29 -6.47
C HIS A 48 19.52 -13.32 -7.57
N ALA A 49 19.11 -13.81 -8.74
CA ALA A 49 18.55 -12.97 -9.79
C ALA A 49 17.29 -12.24 -9.32
N ILE A 50 16.38 -12.97 -8.68
CA ILE A 50 15.13 -12.40 -8.15
C ILE A 50 15.38 -11.53 -6.90
N ASP A 51 16.39 -11.85 -6.10
CA ASP A 51 16.83 -11.00 -5.00
C ASP A 51 17.34 -9.64 -5.49
N VAL A 52 18.15 -9.63 -6.55
CA VAL A 52 18.63 -8.42 -7.23
C VAL A 52 17.46 -7.66 -7.84
N ALA A 53 16.54 -8.33 -8.54
CA ALA A 53 15.37 -7.70 -9.17
C ALA A 53 14.50 -6.99 -8.12
N PHE A 54 14.27 -7.64 -6.98
CA PHE A 54 13.52 -7.03 -5.88
C PHE A 54 14.23 -5.81 -5.29
N ASN A 55 15.55 -5.87 -5.09
CA ASN A 55 16.31 -4.71 -4.60
C ASN A 55 16.29 -3.54 -5.59
N LEU A 56 16.44 -3.82 -6.90
CA LEU A 56 16.32 -2.80 -7.94
C LEU A 56 14.92 -2.18 -7.95
N ALA A 57 13.87 -3.00 -7.81
CA ALA A 57 12.50 -2.52 -7.69
C ALA A 57 12.35 -1.61 -6.46
N LEU A 58 12.85 -2.01 -5.29
CA LEU A 58 12.83 -1.20 -4.06
C LEU A 58 13.56 0.13 -4.25
N ALA A 59 14.70 0.13 -4.94
CA ALA A 59 15.45 1.35 -5.25
C ALA A 59 14.73 2.27 -6.26
N GLY A 60 13.60 1.84 -6.82
CA GLY A 60 12.81 2.60 -7.79
C GLY A 60 13.32 2.52 -9.22
N ALA A 61 14.09 1.48 -9.56
CA ALA A 61 14.57 1.26 -10.92
C ALA A 61 13.39 1.14 -11.89
N ALA A 62 13.21 2.12 -12.77
CA ALA A 62 12.15 2.11 -13.78
C ALA A 62 12.54 1.35 -15.06
N ASP A 63 13.80 0.92 -15.14
CA ASP A 63 14.38 0.23 -16.30
C ASP A 63 13.85 -1.21 -16.38
N SER A 64 12.98 -1.46 -17.35
CA SER A 64 12.42 -2.79 -17.63
C SER A 64 13.50 -3.78 -18.09
N PRO A 65 14.36 -3.45 -19.09
CA PRO A 65 15.43 -4.33 -19.56
C PRO A 65 16.23 -5.07 -18.47
N ALA A 66 16.75 -4.37 -17.45
CA ALA A 66 17.54 -5.00 -16.40
C ALA A 66 16.74 -6.02 -15.58
N LEU A 67 15.49 -5.69 -15.26
CA LEU A 67 14.57 -6.55 -14.52
C LEU A 67 14.11 -7.74 -15.37
N ASP A 68 13.86 -7.52 -16.66
CA ASP A 68 13.48 -8.54 -17.63
C ASP A 68 14.62 -9.53 -17.84
N MET A 69 15.88 -9.06 -17.93
CA MET A 69 17.07 -9.94 -17.98
C MET A 69 17.21 -10.81 -16.72
N LEU A 70 16.97 -10.25 -15.54
CA LEU A 70 17.03 -11.00 -14.28
C LEU A 70 15.93 -12.07 -14.21
N ALA A 71 14.72 -11.73 -14.65
CA ALA A 71 13.62 -12.69 -14.75
C ALA A 71 13.92 -13.81 -15.75
N ALA A 72 14.43 -13.44 -16.94
CA ALA A 72 14.83 -14.40 -17.97
C ALA A 72 15.99 -15.31 -17.52
N THR A 73 16.94 -14.78 -16.74
CA THR A 73 18.03 -15.56 -16.14
C THR A 73 17.48 -16.61 -15.17
N ALA A 74 16.57 -16.21 -14.28
CA ALA A 74 15.91 -17.14 -13.36
C ALA A 74 15.07 -18.20 -14.10
N GLU A 75 14.37 -17.79 -15.15
CA GLU A 75 13.56 -18.67 -16.00
C GLU A 75 14.41 -19.72 -16.72
N ALA A 76 15.53 -19.30 -17.35
CA ALA A 76 16.45 -20.18 -18.05
C ALA A 76 17.02 -21.26 -17.13
N GLU A 77 17.43 -20.88 -15.91
CA GLU A 77 17.90 -21.82 -14.91
C GLU A 77 16.82 -22.82 -14.49
N LEU A 78 15.57 -22.37 -14.26
CA LEU A 78 14.48 -23.29 -13.91
C LEU A 78 14.19 -24.27 -15.05
N ARG A 79 14.25 -23.83 -16.31
CA ARG A 79 14.12 -24.72 -17.47
C ARG A 79 15.25 -25.74 -17.54
N GLU A 80 16.48 -25.31 -17.34
CA GLU A 80 17.64 -26.20 -17.32
C GLU A 80 17.53 -27.23 -16.18
N LEU A 81 17.16 -26.79 -14.98
CA LEU A 81 16.95 -27.65 -13.82
C LEU A 81 15.85 -28.67 -14.09
N ARG A 82 14.73 -28.26 -14.70
CA ARG A 82 13.64 -29.18 -15.08
C ARG A 82 14.10 -30.18 -16.13
N TRP A 83 14.86 -29.75 -17.14
CA TRP A 83 15.42 -30.62 -18.18
C TRP A 83 16.36 -31.67 -17.61
N ARG A 84 17.39 -31.25 -16.86
CA ARG A 84 18.39 -32.15 -16.23
C ARG A 84 17.75 -33.15 -15.26
N ARG A 85 16.56 -32.85 -14.74
CA ARG A 85 15.84 -33.68 -13.77
C ARG A 85 14.77 -34.59 -14.35
N ARG A 86 14.62 -34.69 -15.68
CA ARG A 86 13.83 -35.76 -16.31
C ARG A 86 14.48 -37.13 -15.99
N GLY A 87 14.20 -37.66 -14.79
CA GLY A 87 14.76 -38.90 -14.26
C GLY A 87 15.24 -38.87 -12.79
N TRP A 88 15.23 -37.72 -12.10
CA TRP A 88 15.67 -37.60 -10.69
C TRP A 88 14.54 -37.21 -9.74
N SER A 89 14.45 -37.88 -8.60
CA SER A 89 13.25 -37.97 -7.75
C SER A 89 13.00 -36.81 -6.77
N LYS A 90 13.75 -35.70 -6.80
CA LYS A 90 13.44 -34.54 -5.95
C LYS A 90 13.60 -33.20 -6.69
N PRO A 91 12.52 -32.43 -6.89
CA PRO A 91 12.59 -31.06 -7.40
C PRO A 91 13.31 -30.12 -6.40
N ARG A 92 13.60 -28.87 -6.80
CA ARG A 92 13.82 -27.81 -5.80
C ARG A 92 12.61 -27.85 -4.86
N SER A 93 12.79 -27.58 -3.56
CA SER A 93 11.64 -27.59 -2.66
C SER A 93 10.55 -26.68 -3.24
N ALA A 94 9.29 -27.15 -3.27
CA ALA A 94 8.16 -26.35 -3.78
C ALA A 94 8.13 -24.97 -3.10
N TYR A 95 8.53 -24.91 -1.83
CA TYR A 95 8.77 -23.68 -1.09
C TYR A 95 9.72 -22.68 -1.78
N THR A 96 10.82 -23.13 -2.38
CA THR A 96 11.76 -22.24 -3.11
C THR A 96 11.10 -21.65 -4.35
N LEU A 97 10.33 -22.47 -5.10
CA LEU A 97 9.58 -22.02 -6.27
C LEU A 97 8.53 -20.97 -5.88
N VAL A 98 7.81 -21.22 -4.79
CA VAL A 98 6.86 -20.26 -4.20
C VAL A 98 7.57 -18.94 -3.84
N GLN A 99 8.71 -18.98 -3.15
CA GLN A 99 9.46 -17.78 -2.78
C GLN A 99 9.93 -16.98 -4.00
N LEU A 100 10.36 -17.66 -5.08
CA LEU A 100 10.73 -17.02 -6.34
C LEU A 100 9.55 -16.29 -6.95
N ALA A 101 8.40 -16.95 -7.08
CA ALA A 101 7.18 -16.33 -7.62
C ALA A 101 6.74 -15.13 -6.78
N GLU A 102 6.62 -15.29 -5.46
CA GLU A 102 6.20 -14.22 -4.56
C GLU A 102 7.10 -12.99 -4.64
N LYS A 103 8.43 -13.21 -4.68
CA LYS A 103 9.40 -12.12 -4.70
C LYS A 103 9.48 -11.43 -6.08
N ALA A 104 9.35 -12.19 -7.17
CA ALA A 104 9.19 -11.65 -8.51
C ALA A 104 7.95 -10.76 -8.61
N ALA A 105 6.80 -11.26 -8.14
CA ALA A 105 5.57 -10.49 -8.08
C ALA A 105 5.68 -9.24 -7.19
N ALA A 106 6.36 -9.35 -6.04
CA ALA A 106 6.62 -8.22 -5.14
C ALA A 106 7.56 -7.16 -5.76
N ALA A 107 8.43 -7.56 -6.70
CA ALA A 107 9.24 -6.63 -7.49
C ALA A 107 8.41 -5.91 -8.58
N GLY A 108 7.11 -6.19 -8.70
CA GLY A 108 6.24 -5.65 -9.73
C GLY A 108 6.51 -6.23 -11.11
N LEU A 109 7.11 -7.42 -11.19
CA LEU A 109 7.19 -8.19 -12.43
C LEU A 109 5.80 -8.70 -12.79
N ALA A 110 5.37 -8.48 -14.02
CA ALA A 110 4.05 -8.88 -14.50
C ALA A 110 4.13 -10.20 -15.28
N ALA A 111 3.06 -10.99 -15.24
CA ALA A 111 2.89 -12.10 -16.18
C ALA A 111 2.52 -11.56 -17.58
N PRO A 112 2.88 -12.27 -18.66
CA PRO A 112 3.75 -13.45 -18.69
C PRO A 112 5.22 -13.04 -18.90
N LEU A 113 6.01 -13.05 -17.84
CA LEU A 113 7.42 -13.39 -17.96
C LEU A 113 7.42 -14.91 -17.78
N GLY A 114 7.92 -15.67 -18.76
CA GLY A 114 7.83 -17.15 -18.77
C GLY A 114 8.31 -17.82 -17.48
N LEU A 115 9.04 -17.09 -16.62
CA LEU A 115 9.28 -17.37 -15.20
C LEU A 115 8.04 -17.82 -14.41
N PHE A 116 6.91 -17.10 -14.47
CA PHE A 116 5.71 -17.47 -13.72
C PHE A 116 5.10 -18.77 -14.24
N ASP A 117 5.12 -18.96 -15.56
CA ASP A 117 4.60 -20.17 -16.21
C ASP A 117 5.42 -21.40 -15.82
N ILE A 118 6.76 -21.34 -15.93
CA ILE A 118 7.63 -22.46 -15.55
C ILE A 118 7.53 -22.78 -14.05
N ILE A 119 7.38 -21.77 -13.19
CA ILE A 119 7.14 -22.00 -11.75
C ILE A 119 5.80 -22.70 -11.55
N GLY A 120 4.74 -22.24 -12.22
CA GLY A 120 3.41 -22.85 -12.16
C GLY A 120 3.43 -24.31 -12.59
N GLU A 121 4.06 -24.63 -13.72
CA GLU A 121 4.24 -26.01 -14.21
C GLU A 121 5.00 -26.89 -13.21
N MET A 122 6.13 -26.41 -12.68
CA MET A 122 6.91 -27.16 -11.70
C MET A 122 6.15 -27.38 -10.40
N LEU A 123 5.35 -26.40 -9.94
CA LEU A 123 4.49 -26.56 -8.77
C LEU A 123 3.38 -27.58 -9.01
N SER A 124 2.74 -27.56 -10.19
CA SER A 124 1.76 -28.58 -10.59
C SER A 124 2.36 -29.99 -10.56
N GLU A 125 3.58 -30.17 -11.07
CA GLU A 125 4.32 -31.44 -11.04
C GLU A 125 4.65 -31.90 -9.60
N CYS A 126 4.91 -30.96 -8.68
CA CYS A 126 5.17 -31.27 -7.28
C CYS A 126 3.91 -31.72 -6.51
N GLY A 127 2.69 -31.43 -7.01
CA GLY A 127 1.44 -31.70 -6.31
C GLY A 127 1.18 -30.82 -5.09
N GLU A 128 2.04 -29.85 -4.80
CA GLU A 128 1.88 -28.88 -3.71
C GLU A 128 1.50 -27.50 -4.27
N TYR A 129 0.78 -26.68 -3.47
CA TYR A 129 0.40 -25.32 -3.84
C TYR A 129 -0.40 -25.22 -5.16
N SER A 130 -1.31 -26.15 -5.41
CA SER A 130 -2.12 -26.25 -6.64
C SER A 130 -2.89 -24.96 -6.97
N GLU A 131 -3.43 -24.26 -5.96
CA GLU A 131 -4.10 -22.97 -6.14
C GLU A 131 -3.14 -21.90 -6.70
N LEU A 132 -1.94 -21.80 -6.13
CA LEU A 132 -0.93 -20.86 -6.60
C LEU A 132 -0.45 -21.22 -8.01
N ALA A 133 -0.22 -22.51 -8.29
CA ALA A 133 0.14 -22.96 -9.64
C ALA A 133 -0.93 -22.53 -10.67
N THR A 134 -2.20 -22.69 -10.32
CA THR A 134 -3.34 -22.30 -11.17
C THR A 134 -3.41 -20.77 -11.35
N ASP A 135 -3.12 -19.99 -10.32
CA ASP A 135 -3.09 -18.52 -10.43
C ASP A 135 -1.89 -18.01 -11.24
N LEU A 136 -0.74 -18.67 -11.15
CA LEU A 136 0.45 -18.36 -11.94
C LEU A 136 0.19 -18.62 -13.42
N GLN A 137 -0.26 -19.81 -13.77
CA GLN A 137 -0.56 -20.21 -15.16
C GLN A 137 -1.68 -19.40 -15.79
N ALA A 138 -2.60 -18.87 -14.98
CA ALA A 138 -3.68 -18.00 -15.46
C ALA A 138 -3.31 -16.51 -15.48
N GLY A 139 -2.07 -16.14 -15.14
CA GLY A 139 -1.64 -14.75 -15.07
C GLY A 139 -2.38 -13.91 -14.01
N ARG A 140 -2.96 -14.55 -12.99
CA ARG A 140 -3.69 -13.88 -11.90
C ARG A 140 -2.79 -13.54 -10.71
N PHE A 141 -1.61 -14.15 -10.62
CA PHE A 141 -0.66 -13.89 -9.55
C PHE A 141 0.20 -12.65 -9.87
N GLY A 142 0.35 -11.73 -8.92
CA GLY A 142 1.09 -10.49 -9.11
C GLY A 142 1.23 -9.67 -7.84
N LEU A 143 1.57 -8.39 -7.98
CA LEU A 143 1.82 -7.49 -6.84
C LEU A 143 0.61 -7.37 -5.88
N SER A 144 -0.62 -7.48 -6.41
CA SER A 144 -1.86 -7.47 -5.62
C SER A 144 -2.10 -8.76 -4.82
N SER A 145 -1.30 -9.81 -5.03
CA SER A 145 -1.45 -11.07 -4.30
C SER A 145 -0.95 -10.91 -2.86
N PRO A 146 -1.63 -11.49 -1.84
CA PRO A 146 -1.29 -11.30 -0.43
C PRO A 146 0.12 -11.76 -0.11
N ARG A 147 0.51 -12.87 -0.73
CA ARG A 147 1.81 -13.49 -0.58
C ARG A 147 2.94 -12.60 -1.12
N ALA A 148 2.71 -11.90 -2.24
CA ALA A 148 3.64 -10.94 -2.79
C ALA A 148 3.73 -9.68 -1.90
N ALA A 149 2.59 -9.11 -1.54
CA ALA A 149 2.51 -7.95 -0.65
C ALA A 149 3.18 -8.19 0.72
N ALA A 150 3.12 -9.42 1.25
CA ALA A 150 3.80 -9.79 2.49
C ALA A 150 5.34 -9.62 2.42
N TRP A 151 5.97 -9.66 1.25
CA TRP A 151 7.39 -9.33 1.10
C TRP A 151 7.66 -7.83 1.29
N LEU A 152 6.80 -6.98 0.73
CA LEU A 152 6.88 -5.52 0.90
C LEU A 152 6.57 -5.13 2.35
N TYR A 153 5.53 -5.70 2.95
CA TYR A 153 5.21 -5.47 4.36
C TYR A 153 6.36 -5.86 5.30
N ARG A 154 6.98 -7.03 5.09
CA ARG A 154 8.17 -7.44 5.86
C ARG A 154 9.35 -6.50 5.66
N THR A 155 9.48 -5.90 4.48
CA THR A 155 10.51 -4.91 4.17
C THR A 155 10.22 -3.59 4.89
N ALA A 156 8.98 -3.08 4.82
CA ALA A 156 8.53 -1.88 5.51
C ALA A 156 8.77 -1.94 7.03
N ARG A 157 8.50 -3.09 7.65
CA ARG A 157 8.68 -3.29 9.10
C ARG A 157 10.14 -3.22 9.57
N LYS A 158 11.10 -3.44 8.68
CA LYS A 158 12.54 -3.40 9.00
C LYS A 158 13.16 -2.02 8.75
N GLN A 159 12.43 -1.12 8.13
CA GLN A 159 12.93 0.22 7.82
C GLN A 159 12.81 1.13 9.03
N PRO A 160 13.74 2.09 9.19
CA PRO A 160 13.55 3.18 10.12
C PRO A 160 12.29 3.97 9.73
N LYS A 161 11.52 4.40 10.73
CA LYS A 161 10.37 5.28 10.52
C LYS A 161 10.89 6.70 10.32
N TRP A 162 10.49 7.32 9.22
CA TRP A 162 10.84 8.70 8.90
C TRP A 162 10.03 9.66 9.74
N SER A 163 10.69 10.69 10.27
CA SER A 163 9.99 11.79 10.92
C SER A 163 9.48 12.80 9.89
N MET A 164 8.54 13.63 10.30
CA MET A 164 8.09 14.78 9.51
C MET A 164 9.24 15.76 9.20
N GLY A 165 10.21 15.91 10.11
CA GLY A 165 11.38 16.75 9.92
C GLY A 165 12.28 16.25 8.80
N ASP A 166 12.54 14.93 8.78
CA ASP A 166 13.35 14.28 7.74
C ASP A 166 12.69 14.44 6.36
N ALA A 167 11.37 14.24 6.30
CA ALA A 167 10.63 14.35 5.06
C ALA A 167 10.57 15.78 4.53
N ARG A 168 10.42 16.78 5.39
CA ARG A 168 10.46 18.21 4.99
C ARG A 168 11.83 18.60 4.46
N ALA A 169 12.91 18.13 5.09
CA ALA A 169 14.28 18.36 4.61
C ALA A 169 14.55 17.68 3.25
N ALA A 170 13.93 16.52 3.00
CA ALA A 170 14.07 15.76 1.77
C ALA A 170 12.95 16.03 0.74
N ALA A 171 12.07 17.00 1.01
CA ALA A 171 10.86 17.21 0.23
C ALA A 171 11.20 17.59 -1.21
N GLN A 172 10.55 16.92 -2.16
CA GLN A 172 10.57 17.31 -3.57
C GLN A 172 9.39 18.24 -3.84
N PRO A 173 9.51 19.21 -4.77
CA PRO A 173 8.42 20.12 -5.08
C PRO A 173 7.12 19.36 -5.41
N ALA A 174 6.01 19.84 -4.85
CA ALA A 174 4.69 19.19 -4.79
C ALA A 174 3.93 19.06 -6.13
N ALA A 175 4.63 19.11 -7.27
CA ALA A 175 4.01 19.10 -8.59
C ALA A 175 3.65 17.72 -9.22
N PRO A 176 3.59 16.55 -8.54
CA PRO A 176 3.18 15.31 -9.22
C PRO A 176 1.74 15.31 -9.75
N CYS A 177 0.80 16.01 -9.11
CA CYS A 177 -0.58 16.13 -9.59
C CYS A 177 -0.64 16.75 -10.99
N ALA A 178 0.22 17.73 -11.27
CA ALA A 178 0.32 18.40 -12.56
C ALA A 178 0.85 17.51 -13.70
N ARG A 179 1.45 16.35 -13.39
CA ARG A 179 1.93 15.40 -14.41
C ARG A 179 0.84 14.47 -14.91
N LEU A 180 -0.25 14.33 -14.16
CA LEU A 180 -1.40 13.55 -14.61
C LEU A 180 -2.16 14.36 -15.67
N PRO A 181 -2.71 13.71 -16.72
CA PRO A 181 -3.49 14.38 -17.74
C PRO A 181 -4.58 15.24 -17.11
N ARG A 182 -4.64 16.51 -17.54
CA ARG A 182 -5.69 17.43 -17.14
C ARG A 182 -6.97 17.05 -17.87
N GLY A 183 -7.84 16.31 -17.19
CA GLY A 183 -9.21 16.02 -17.61
C GLY A 183 -10.12 16.10 -16.39
N GLY A 184 -11.43 16.22 -16.58
CA GLY A 184 -12.43 16.25 -15.49
C GLY A 184 -12.55 14.95 -14.69
N SER A 185 -11.55 14.07 -14.77
CA SER A 185 -11.49 12.80 -14.06
C SER A 185 -11.42 12.99 -12.55
N PRO A 186 -12.10 12.14 -11.77
CA PRO A 186 -12.00 12.18 -10.33
C PRO A 186 -10.57 11.86 -9.87
N LEU A 187 -10.14 12.52 -8.80
CA LEU A 187 -8.88 12.27 -8.13
C LEU A 187 -9.10 11.42 -6.87
N VAL A 188 -8.25 10.43 -6.65
CA VAL A 188 -8.19 9.61 -5.44
C VAL A 188 -6.82 9.74 -4.80
N LEU A 189 -6.76 10.04 -3.50
CA LEU A 189 -5.53 10.26 -2.76
C LEU A 189 -5.32 9.20 -1.66
N ASP A 190 -4.17 8.53 -1.65
CA ASP A 190 -3.78 7.57 -0.62
C ASP A 190 -2.71 8.19 0.29
N LEU A 191 -3.09 8.46 1.54
CA LEU A 191 -2.29 9.15 2.54
C LEU A 191 -1.51 8.14 3.39
N GLY A 192 -0.19 8.13 3.23
CA GLY A 192 0.66 7.09 3.81
C GLY A 192 0.60 5.81 2.99
N CYS A 193 0.76 5.92 1.68
CA CYS A 193 0.54 4.83 0.74
C CYS A 193 1.57 3.69 0.85
N GLY A 194 2.62 3.85 1.67
CA GLY A 194 3.69 2.87 1.83
C GLY A 194 4.41 2.59 0.52
N PHE A 195 4.38 1.33 0.08
CA PHE A 195 4.91 0.93 -1.24
C PHE A 195 3.95 1.20 -2.41
N GLY A 196 2.80 1.83 -2.15
CA GLY A 196 1.85 2.26 -3.17
C GLY A 196 1.07 1.11 -3.81
N VAL A 197 1.03 -0.09 -3.20
CA VAL A 197 0.39 -1.27 -3.79
C VAL A 197 -1.07 -0.98 -4.15
N GLY A 198 -1.82 -0.36 -3.23
CA GLY A 198 -3.23 -0.01 -3.47
C GLY A 198 -3.41 0.97 -4.63
N VAL A 199 -2.59 2.02 -4.70
CA VAL A 199 -2.61 3.01 -5.80
C VAL A 199 -2.26 2.35 -7.14
N LEU A 200 -1.21 1.52 -7.19
CA LEU A 200 -0.76 0.85 -8.41
C LEU A 200 -1.83 -0.11 -8.96
N THR A 201 -2.46 -0.89 -8.09
CA THR A 201 -3.45 -1.89 -8.49
C THR A 201 -4.77 -1.23 -8.89
N ALA A 202 -5.19 -0.18 -8.18
CA ALA A 202 -6.39 0.59 -8.51
C ALA A 202 -6.22 1.32 -9.85
N ALA A 203 -5.08 1.98 -10.08
CA ALA A 203 -4.78 2.64 -11.34
C ALA A 203 -4.70 1.66 -12.51
N ALA A 204 -4.06 0.49 -12.33
CA ALA A 204 -4.03 -0.55 -13.35
C ALA A 204 -5.43 -1.08 -13.69
N ALA A 205 -6.32 -1.22 -12.68
CA ALA A 205 -7.70 -1.63 -12.90
C ALA A 205 -8.52 -0.55 -13.61
N SER A 206 -8.45 0.69 -13.14
CA SER A 206 -9.09 1.87 -13.75
C SER A 206 -8.72 2.02 -15.22
N ARG A 207 -7.45 1.86 -15.57
CA ARG A 207 -6.98 1.88 -16.97
C ARG A 207 -7.61 0.77 -17.82
N ARG A 208 -7.72 -0.45 -17.29
CA ARG A 208 -8.38 -1.56 -18.00
C ARG A 208 -9.87 -1.32 -18.17
N ASP A 209 -10.51 -0.74 -17.16
CA ASP A 209 -11.94 -0.45 -17.15
C ASP A 209 -12.30 0.82 -17.96
N GLY A 210 -11.30 1.66 -18.28
CA GLY A 210 -11.49 2.91 -19.02
C GLY A 210 -12.20 4.01 -18.24
N ASP A 211 -12.19 3.96 -16.89
CA ASP A 211 -12.92 4.93 -16.05
C ASP A 211 -12.21 6.29 -15.91
N GLY A 212 -10.93 6.35 -16.30
CA GLY A 212 -10.12 7.58 -16.33
C GLY A 212 -9.74 8.15 -14.97
N THR A 213 -9.99 7.43 -13.86
CA THR A 213 -9.67 7.88 -12.50
C THR A 213 -8.18 8.12 -12.31
N ALA A 214 -7.85 9.26 -11.72
CA ALA A 214 -6.49 9.61 -11.35
C ALA A 214 -6.20 9.21 -9.90
N PHE A 215 -5.06 8.57 -9.66
CA PHE A 215 -4.65 8.16 -8.32
C PHE A 215 -3.33 8.82 -7.93
N VAL A 216 -3.26 9.32 -6.70
CA VAL A 216 -2.05 9.88 -6.11
C VAL A 216 -1.78 9.17 -4.80
N GLY A 217 -0.56 8.66 -4.61
CA GLY A 217 -0.08 8.18 -3.32
C GLY A 217 0.94 9.15 -2.74
N CYS A 218 0.91 9.38 -1.42
CA CYS A 218 2.01 10.06 -0.74
C CYS A 218 2.51 9.25 0.45
N ASP A 219 3.82 9.30 0.69
CA ASP A 219 4.43 8.69 1.88
C ASP A 219 5.70 9.46 2.28
N LEU A 220 6.08 9.33 3.56
CA LEU A 220 7.35 9.82 4.09
C LEU A 220 8.51 8.88 3.80
N SER A 221 8.25 7.64 3.38
CA SER A 221 9.27 6.66 3.03
C SER A 221 9.84 6.93 1.64
N PRO A 222 11.10 7.36 1.51
CA PRO A 222 11.71 7.55 0.19
C PRO A 222 11.81 6.23 -0.58
N LEU A 223 11.99 5.10 0.13
CA LEU A 223 12.03 3.78 -0.51
C LEU A 223 10.66 3.36 -1.02
N GLY A 224 9.60 3.54 -0.23
CA GLY A 224 8.22 3.23 -0.64
C GLY A 224 7.80 4.02 -1.88
N VAL A 225 8.05 5.33 -1.87
CA VAL A 225 7.74 6.22 -3.00
C VAL A 225 8.60 5.91 -4.22
N ALA A 226 9.91 5.66 -4.05
CA ALA A 226 10.78 5.30 -5.16
C ALA A 226 10.32 3.99 -5.83
N PHE A 227 10.05 2.96 -5.04
CA PHE A 227 9.48 1.70 -5.52
C PHE A 227 8.21 1.93 -6.33
N ALA A 228 7.23 2.65 -5.75
CA ALA A 228 5.96 2.89 -6.38
C ALA A 228 6.09 3.64 -7.72
N ARG A 229 6.94 4.67 -7.78
CA ARG A 229 7.28 5.39 -9.02
C ARG A 229 7.92 4.48 -10.06
N GLY A 230 8.83 3.60 -9.62
CA GLY A 230 9.46 2.61 -10.48
C GLY A 230 8.44 1.66 -11.10
N VAL A 231 7.58 1.05 -10.29
CA VAL A 231 6.53 0.13 -10.76
C VAL A 231 5.55 0.85 -11.69
N ALA A 232 5.08 2.06 -11.32
CA ALA A 232 4.15 2.83 -12.14
C ALA A 232 4.71 3.10 -13.55
N ARG A 233 6.00 3.40 -13.67
CA ARG A 233 6.65 3.58 -14.97
C ARG A 233 6.71 2.27 -15.77
N ARG A 234 7.11 1.16 -15.14
CA ARG A 234 7.18 -0.16 -15.79
C ARG A 234 5.81 -0.63 -16.28
N TRP A 235 4.78 -0.38 -15.48
CA TRP A 235 3.38 -0.68 -15.82
C TRP A 235 2.72 0.38 -16.70
N ARG A 236 3.48 1.42 -17.10
CA ARG A 236 3.03 2.53 -17.94
C ARG A 236 1.81 3.26 -17.39
N LEU A 237 1.72 3.42 -16.07
CA LEU A 237 0.65 4.09 -15.35
C LEU A 237 0.93 5.58 -15.12
N GLY A 238 1.87 6.19 -15.86
CA GLY A 238 2.27 7.59 -15.64
C GLY A 238 1.15 8.61 -15.92
N ASP A 239 0.10 8.19 -16.62
CA ASP A 239 -1.12 8.93 -16.92
C ASP A 239 -2.24 8.71 -15.90
N SER A 240 -2.21 7.64 -15.11
CA SER A 240 -3.25 7.29 -14.14
C SER A 240 -2.79 7.30 -12.69
N ALA A 241 -1.48 7.24 -12.42
CA ALA A 241 -0.91 7.16 -11.08
C ALA A 241 0.31 8.07 -10.91
N ALA A 242 0.33 8.82 -9.80
CA ALA A 242 1.48 9.60 -9.37
C ALA A 242 1.80 9.36 -7.89
N PHE A 243 3.07 9.58 -7.52
CA PHE A 243 3.54 9.35 -6.16
C PHE A 243 4.39 10.51 -5.66
N MET A 244 4.11 10.95 -4.43
CA MET A 244 4.74 12.11 -3.78
C MET A 244 5.56 11.65 -2.57
N HIS A 245 6.81 12.11 -2.47
CA HIS A 245 7.59 11.98 -1.25
C HIS A 245 7.37 13.26 -0.43
N THR A 246 6.37 13.22 0.43
CA THR A 246 5.84 14.36 1.18
C THR A 246 4.94 13.90 2.31
N ASP A 247 4.65 14.78 3.26
CA ASP A 247 3.63 14.53 4.27
C ASP A 247 2.20 14.62 3.74
N ALA A 248 1.28 13.99 4.47
CA ALA A 248 -0.12 13.89 4.08
C ALA A 248 -0.84 15.25 4.02
N ALA A 249 -0.48 16.23 4.86
CA ALA A 249 -1.10 17.54 4.83
C ALA A 249 -0.69 18.32 3.58
N SER A 250 0.60 18.27 3.23
CA SER A 250 1.13 18.83 1.98
C SER A 250 0.53 18.16 0.75
N ALA A 251 0.31 16.84 0.79
CA ALA A 251 -0.36 16.12 -0.31
C ALA A 251 -1.83 16.52 -0.47
N LEU A 252 -2.57 16.69 0.64
CA LEU A 252 -3.95 17.21 0.61
C LEU A 252 -4.01 18.64 0.07
N ALA A 253 -3.06 19.49 0.46
CA ALA A 253 -2.96 20.85 -0.08
C ALA A 253 -2.72 20.83 -1.60
N ALA A 254 -1.76 20.03 -2.06
CA ALA A 254 -1.48 19.87 -3.49
C ALA A 254 -2.65 19.28 -4.29
N ALA A 255 -3.46 18.41 -3.67
CA ALA A 255 -4.69 17.90 -4.27
C ALA A 255 -5.81 18.95 -4.31
N ALA A 256 -5.88 19.84 -3.32
CA ALA A 256 -6.85 20.94 -3.29
C ALA A 256 -6.51 22.06 -4.29
N ASP A 257 -5.22 22.26 -4.57
CA ASP A 257 -4.74 23.19 -5.61
C ASP A 257 -4.89 22.61 -7.02
N ASP A 258 -5.21 21.32 -7.14
CA ASP A 258 -5.52 20.68 -8.41
C ASP A 258 -6.93 21.06 -8.87
N HIS A 259 -7.12 21.26 -10.17
CA HIS A 259 -8.43 21.64 -10.71
C HIS A 259 -9.44 20.47 -10.73
N ARG A 260 -9.01 19.24 -10.42
CA ARG A 260 -9.89 18.06 -10.36
C ARG A 260 -10.61 17.95 -9.02
N PRO A 261 -11.85 17.43 -8.99
CA PRO A 261 -12.50 17.10 -7.74
C PRO A 261 -11.79 15.91 -7.07
N LEU A 262 -11.33 16.09 -5.84
CA LEU A 262 -10.88 14.98 -5.00
C LEU A 262 -12.11 14.17 -4.57
N ALA A 263 -12.35 13.09 -5.27
CA ALA A 263 -13.47 12.20 -5.02
C ALA A 263 -13.26 11.34 -3.77
N SER A 264 -12.01 11.02 -3.43
CA SER A 264 -11.72 10.22 -2.25
C SER A 264 -10.33 10.41 -1.66
N ALA A 265 -10.24 10.22 -0.35
CA ALA A 265 -8.98 10.02 0.36
C ALA A 265 -8.98 8.67 1.11
N LEU A 266 -7.80 8.05 1.23
CA LEU A 266 -7.58 6.80 1.94
C LEU A 266 -6.53 6.99 3.04
N ILE A 267 -6.75 6.37 4.20
CA ILE A 267 -5.75 6.19 5.25
C ILE A 267 -5.79 4.71 5.65
N ALA A 268 -4.87 3.92 5.10
CA ALA A 268 -4.88 2.46 5.23
C ALA A 268 -3.75 1.93 6.12
N CYS A 269 -4.10 1.36 7.27
CA CYS A 269 -3.18 0.81 8.25
C CYS A 269 -2.05 1.76 8.64
N PRO A 270 -2.35 2.98 9.13
CA PRO A 270 -1.32 3.92 9.53
C PRO A 270 -0.48 3.35 10.68
N THR A 271 0.75 3.84 10.83
CA THR A 271 1.59 3.48 11.99
C THR A 271 0.81 3.89 13.25
N PRO A 272 0.57 2.94 14.18
CA PRO A 272 -0.31 3.22 15.30
C PRO A 272 0.42 4.09 16.34
N TYR A 273 -0.29 4.96 17.07
CA TYR A 273 0.30 5.70 18.19
C TYR A 273 0.67 4.75 19.35
N ALA A 274 1.60 5.16 20.21
CA ALA A 274 1.99 4.43 21.41
C ALA A 274 0.74 4.18 22.26
N ALA A 275 0.45 2.92 22.56
CA ALA A 275 -0.65 2.61 23.46
C ALA A 275 -0.34 3.27 24.81
N ALA A 276 -1.26 4.10 25.30
CA ALA A 276 -1.19 4.70 26.63
C ALA A 276 -1.26 3.56 27.65
N ALA A 277 -0.14 2.91 27.93
CA ALA A 277 -0.05 1.93 28.98
C ALA A 277 0.37 2.68 30.24
N ALA A 278 -0.54 2.65 31.22
CA ALA A 278 -0.35 3.08 32.60
C ALA A 278 0.91 2.46 33.28
N ASP A 279 1.64 1.54 32.63
CA ASP A 279 2.80 0.84 33.19
C ASP A 279 4.06 0.82 32.28
N SER A 280 4.18 1.68 31.26
CA SER A 280 5.16 1.50 30.16
C SER A 280 6.53 2.19 30.30
N ARG A 281 7.34 1.81 31.30
CA ARG A 281 8.78 2.17 31.30
C ARG A 281 9.75 1.15 30.68
N SER A 282 9.32 -0.02 30.16
CA SER A 282 10.32 -1.08 29.86
C SER A 282 10.33 -1.81 28.51
N SER A 283 9.48 -1.55 27.49
CA SER A 283 9.65 -2.26 26.18
C SER A 283 8.90 -1.73 24.95
N GLY A 284 8.40 -0.49 24.95
CA GLY A 284 7.68 0.06 23.79
C GLY A 284 8.58 0.37 22.59
N ASN A 285 8.05 0.25 21.36
CA ASN A 285 8.72 0.79 20.17
C ASN A 285 8.75 2.32 20.28
N SER A 286 9.92 2.90 20.54
CA SER A 286 10.11 4.36 20.69
C SER A 286 9.88 5.15 19.41
N GLN A 287 9.67 4.48 18.28
CA GLN A 287 9.38 5.10 16.99
C GLN A 287 7.87 5.36 16.76
N LEU A 288 7.00 5.00 17.72
CA LEU A 288 5.56 5.24 17.58
C LEU A 288 5.21 6.69 17.98
N PRO A 289 4.23 7.33 17.32
CA PRO A 289 3.71 8.63 17.74
C PRO A 289 3.22 8.60 19.19
N GLU A 290 3.41 9.67 19.95
CA GLU A 290 3.11 9.70 21.40
C GLU A 290 1.61 9.63 21.73
N GLY A 291 0.75 9.97 20.77
CA GLY A 291 -0.69 9.98 20.97
C GLY A 291 -1.46 10.33 19.70
N LEU A 292 -2.77 10.49 19.84
CA LEU A 292 -3.68 10.78 18.73
C LEU A 292 -3.42 12.15 18.08
N GLU A 293 -2.96 13.13 18.87
CA GLU A 293 -2.67 14.49 18.42
C GLU A 293 -1.24 14.67 17.89
N SER A 294 -0.45 13.60 17.85
CA SER A 294 0.93 13.67 17.39
C SER A 294 0.99 13.86 15.88
N ASP A 295 1.81 14.80 15.41
CA ASP A 295 2.02 15.09 13.97
C ASP A 295 2.48 13.85 13.16
N GLY A 296 3.00 12.81 13.83
CA GLY A 296 3.39 11.54 13.20
C GLY A 296 2.25 10.53 12.99
N PHE A 297 1.04 10.79 13.50
CA PHE A 297 -0.11 9.91 13.35
C PHE A 297 -1.03 10.39 12.22
N LEU A 298 -1.18 9.58 11.16
CA LEU A 298 -2.02 9.93 10.00
C LEU A 298 -3.51 10.06 10.34
N GLY A 299 -3.98 9.46 11.44
CA GLY A 299 -5.36 9.59 11.89
C GLY A 299 -5.64 10.82 12.77
N GLN A 300 -4.70 11.77 12.84
CA GLN A 300 -4.84 12.92 13.74
C GLN A 300 -6.01 13.85 13.35
N PRO A 301 -6.74 14.43 14.31
CA PRO A 301 -7.91 15.26 14.02
C PRO A 301 -7.63 16.46 13.12
N ARG A 302 -6.44 17.06 13.19
CA ARG A 302 -6.05 18.19 12.32
C ARG A 302 -6.06 17.80 10.84
N LEU A 303 -5.50 16.63 10.50
CA LEU A 303 -5.47 16.14 9.12
C LEU A 303 -6.88 15.80 8.62
N LEU A 304 -7.69 15.16 9.48
CA LEU A 304 -9.06 14.80 9.13
C LEU A 304 -9.94 16.04 8.94
N ARG A 305 -9.78 17.09 9.76
CA ARG A 305 -10.43 18.39 9.54
C ARG A 305 -9.97 19.05 8.24
N ALA A 306 -8.69 18.99 7.92
CA ALA A 306 -8.18 19.50 6.64
C ALA A 306 -8.75 18.74 5.43
N ALA A 307 -8.99 17.43 5.56
CA ALA A 307 -9.65 16.61 4.54
C ALA A 307 -11.15 16.94 4.40
N ALA A 308 -11.87 17.06 5.53
CA ALA A 308 -13.30 17.38 5.57
C ALA A 308 -13.61 18.82 5.17
N LYS A 309 -12.73 19.77 5.55
CA LYS A 309 -12.91 21.23 5.52
C LYS A 309 -14.04 21.78 6.39
N ALA A 310 -14.16 21.21 7.58
CA ALA A 310 -14.67 21.94 8.73
C ALA A 310 -13.55 22.86 9.26
N SER A 311 -13.45 24.08 8.75
CA SER A 311 -12.69 25.11 9.48
C SER A 311 -13.40 25.38 10.81
N PRO A 312 -12.71 25.43 11.97
CA PRO A 312 -13.31 26.08 13.12
C PRO A 312 -13.56 27.56 12.77
N PRO A 313 -14.64 28.18 13.25
CA PRO A 313 -14.85 29.61 13.11
C PRO A 313 -13.79 30.33 13.98
N CYS A 314 -12.61 30.57 13.44
CA CYS A 314 -11.60 31.39 14.09
C CYS A 314 -11.24 32.54 13.15
N ALA A 315 -11.62 33.73 13.57
CA ALA A 315 -11.22 34.98 12.96
C ALA A 315 -9.69 35.09 12.93
N HIS A 316 -9.18 35.72 11.88
CA HIS A 316 -7.77 36.11 11.65
C HIS A 316 -6.93 35.15 10.78
N ARG A 317 -7.06 35.38 9.47
CA ARG A 317 -5.98 35.44 8.46
C ARG A 317 -5.17 34.16 8.15
N GLU A 318 -5.84 33.13 7.64
CA GLU A 318 -5.24 32.29 6.60
C GLU A 318 -6.21 32.22 5.39
N PRO A 319 -5.69 32.25 4.15
CA PRO A 319 -6.55 32.16 2.96
C PRO A 319 -7.28 30.81 2.95
N PRO A 320 -8.56 30.79 2.55
CA PRO A 320 -9.37 29.58 2.56
C PRO A 320 -8.83 28.58 1.54
N LEU A 321 -8.20 27.51 2.03
CA LEU A 321 -7.93 26.31 1.23
C LEU A 321 -9.29 25.67 0.89
N ALA A 322 -9.78 25.78 -0.35
CA ALA A 322 -11.09 25.25 -0.83
C ALA A 322 -11.28 23.73 -0.60
N PRO A 323 -12.46 23.18 -0.24
CA PRO A 323 -12.70 21.77 0.20
C PRO A 323 -11.73 20.73 -0.38
N ALA A 324 -10.94 20.05 0.48
CA ALA A 324 -9.96 19.08 0.02
C ALA A 324 -10.68 17.91 -0.62
N ILE A 325 -11.57 17.21 0.10
CA ILE A 325 -12.50 16.24 -0.49
C ILE A 325 -13.76 16.98 -0.97
N ALA A 326 -14.24 16.66 -2.17
CA ALA A 326 -15.46 17.23 -2.72
C ALA A 326 -16.72 16.76 -1.96
N PRO A 327 -17.80 17.56 -1.89
CA PRO A 327 -19.12 17.10 -1.43
C PRO A 327 -19.53 15.77 -2.08
N GLY A 328 -20.07 14.84 -1.28
CA GLY A 328 -20.38 13.47 -1.71
C GLY A 328 -19.17 12.54 -1.88
N GLY A 329 -17.94 13.08 -1.80
CA GLY A 329 -16.70 12.32 -1.80
C GLY A 329 -16.53 11.47 -0.54
N THR A 330 -15.56 10.55 -0.55
CA THR A 330 -15.41 9.54 0.50
C THR A 330 -14.06 9.56 1.20
N LEU A 331 -14.05 9.20 2.48
CA LEU A 331 -12.85 8.90 3.24
C LEU A 331 -12.87 7.42 3.64
N LEU A 332 -11.87 6.66 3.19
CA LEU A 332 -11.68 5.27 3.61
C LEU A 332 -10.64 5.20 4.73
N LEU A 333 -11.04 4.65 5.88
CA LEU A 333 -10.14 4.38 7.00
C LEU A 333 -9.96 2.88 7.17
N SER A 334 -8.71 2.44 7.37
CA SER A 334 -8.44 1.07 7.77
C SER A 334 -7.36 0.93 8.84
N SER A 335 -7.49 -0.06 9.71
CA SER A 335 -6.48 -0.42 10.70
C SER A 335 -6.60 -1.90 11.10
N ASN A 336 -5.46 -2.52 11.41
CA ASN A 336 -5.36 -3.85 12.02
C ASN A 336 -5.36 -3.79 13.57
N ALA A 337 -5.34 -2.58 14.14
CA ALA A 337 -5.47 -2.30 15.56
C ALA A 337 -6.84 -1.67 15.82
N GLU A 338 -7.65 -2.32 16.66
CA GLU A 338 -9.05 -1.96 16.88
C GLU A 338 -9.19 -0.59 17.54
N ASP A 339 -8.35 -0.27 18.53
CA ASP A 339 -8.32 1.02 19.19
C ASP A 339 -8.03 2.16 18.22
N VAL A 340 -7.02 1.95 17.35
CA VAL A 340 -6.65 2.93 16.32
C VAL A 340 -7.79 3.11 15.32
N ALA A 341 -8.45 2.03 14.91
CA ALA A 341 -9.61 2.11 14.01
C ALA A 341 -10.71 2.99 14.62
N VAL A 342 -11.12 2.68 15.86
CA VAL A 342 -12.17 3.41 16.58
C VAL A 342 -11.80 4.89 16.73
N ARG A 343 -10.58 5.20 17.17
CA ARG A 343 -10.18 6.60 17.35
C ARG A 343 -10.13 7.40 16.05
N MET A 344 -9.67 6.80 14.95
CA MET A 344 -9.73 7.47 13.64
C MET A 344 -11.17 7.73 13.19
N SER A 345 -12.09 6.78 13.45
CA SER A 345 -13.51 6.96 13.18
C SER A 345 -14.09 8.11 14.00
N GLU A 346 -13.85 8.14 15.31
CA GLU A 346 -14.31 9.22 16.19
C GLU A 346 -13.78 10.58 15.73
N ALA A 347 -12.48 10.66 15.41
CA ALA A 347 -11.85 11.87 14.94
C ALA A 347 -12.39 12.34 13.58
N ALA A 348 -12.73 11.41 12.68
CA ALA A 348 -13.31 11.75 11.38
C ALA A 348 -14.76 12.23 11.51
N LEU A 349 -15.56 11.58 12.37
CA LEU A 349 -16.91 12.03 12.69
C LEU A 349 -16.88 13.44 13.29
N ALA A 350 -15.99 13.69 14.25
CA ALA A 350 -15.78 15.01 14.84
C ALA A 350 -15.26 16.05 13.84
N ALA A 351 -14.60 15.62 12.76
CA ALA A 351 -14.17 16.48 11.66
C ALA A 351 -15.29 16.81 10.66
N GLY A 352 -16.50 16.24 10.83
CA GLY A 352 -17.66 16.52 9.97
C GLY A 352 -17.94 15.48 8.90
N PHE A 353 -17.26 14.32 8.92
CA PHE A 353 -17.63 13.21 8.05
C PHE A 353 -18.87 12.47 8.56
N GLY A 354 -19.74 12.05 7.63
CA GLY A 354 -20.88 11.20 7.91
C GLY A 354 -20.55 9.72 7.75
N LEU A 355 -21.27 8.86 8.48
CA LEU A 355 -21.23 7.41 8.25
C LEU A 355 -21.93 7.08 6.93
N ARG A 356 -21.27 6.26 6.09
CA ARG A 356 -21.94 5.61 4.97
C ARG A 356 -22.36 4.21 5.44
N PRO A 357 -23.67 3.91 5.56
CA PRO A 357 -24.12 2.58 5.99
C PRO A 357 -23.52 1.53 5.07
N ALA A 358 -22.78 0.55 5.61
CA ALA A 358 -22.33 -0.55 4.78
C ALA A 358 -23.58 -1.29 4.27
N ALA A 359 -23.65 -1.57 2.96
CA ALA A 359 -24.64 -2.49 2.43
C ALA A 359 -24.68 -3.72 3.33
N ALA A 360 -25.86 -4.05 3.87
CA ALA A 360 -26.04 -4.94 5.00
C ALA A 360 -25.19 -6.21 4.84
N SER A 361 -24.04 -6.24 5.51
CA SER A 361 -23.20 -7.44 5.53
C SER A 361 -23.84 -8.39 6.53
N SER A 362 -24.12 -9.62 6.09
CA SER A 362 -24.65 -10.68 6.96
C SER A 362 -23.88 -10.70 8.29
N PRO A 363 -24.57 -10.68 9.44
CA PRO A 363 -23.95 -10.59 10.76
C PRO A 363 -23.25 -11.91 11.10
N HIS A 364 -22.09 -12.18 10.49
CA HIS A 364 -21.22 -13.27 10.88
C HIS A 364 -20.23 -12.78 11.93
N HIS A 365 -20.74 -12.33 13.08
CA HIS A 365 -19.95 -12.23 14.30
C HIS A 365 -19.84 -13.62 14.92
N SER A 366 -19.03 -14.51 14.34
CA SER A 366 -18.70 -15.78 14.99
C SER A 366 -17.63 -15.55 16.07
N ALA A 367 -17.81 -16.18 17.24
CA ALA A 367 -16.84 -16.19 18.35
C ALA A 367 -15.42 -16.61 17.93
N SER A 368 -15.28 -17.25 16.75
CA SER A 368 -14.00 -17.61 16.12
C SER A 368 -13.08 -16.41 15.83
N ARG A 369 -13.61 -15.18 15.76
CA ARG A 369 -12.81 -14.00 15.38
C ARG A 369 -11.93 -13.43 16.48
N ASP A 370 -12.18 -13.76 17.75
CA ASP A 370 -11.36 -13.22 18.85
C ASP A 370 -9.95 -13.81 18.90
N ALA A 371 -9.78 -15.01 18.35
CA ALA A 371 -8.46 -15.64 18.18
C ALA A 371 -7.57 -14.87 17.17
N LEU A 372 -8.17 -14.11 16.26
CA LEU A 372 -7.49 -13.41 15.15
C LEU A 372 -7.09 -11.98 15.51
N LEU A 373 -7.35 -11.55 16.74
CA LEU A 373 -7.04 -10.21 17.21
C LEU A 373 -5.56 -10.08 17.57
N SER A 374 -5.01 -8.91 17.24
CA SER A 374 -3.70 -8.53 17.74
C SER A 374 -3.70 -8.46 19.28
N ARG A 375 -2.53 -8.64 19.90
CA ARG A 375 -2.35 -8.47 21.34
C ARG A 375 -2.82 -7.09 21.82
N ARG A 376 -2.63 -6.05 20.99
CA ARG A 376 -3.08 -4.68 21.28
C ARG A 376 -4.61 -4.60 21.30
N SER A 377 -5.27 -5.13 20.28
CA SER A 377 -6.75 -5.14 20.22
C SER A 377 -7.34 -5.92 21.41
N ARG A 378 -6.74 -7.04 21.82
CA ARG A 378 -7.17 -7.77 23.03
C ARG A 378 -7.08 -6.91 24.29
N ARG A 379 -5.93 -6.26 24.52
CA ARG A 379 -5.74 -5.35 25.66
C ARG A 379 -6.72 -4.18 25.67
N TRP A 380 -7.00 -3.60 24.50
CA TRP A 380 -7.99 -2.54 24.37
C TRP A 380 -9.38 -3.01 24.84
N ARG A 381 -9.78 -4.22 24.47
CA ARG A 381 -11.06 -4.80 24.92
C ARG A 381 -11.07 -5.13 26.41
N GLU A 382 -9.98 -5.72 26.91
CA GLU A 382 -9.81 -6.02 28.34
C GLU A 382 -9.91 -4.75 29.19
N ALA A 383 -9.44 -3.61 28.67
CA ALA A 383 -9.58 -2.30 29.29
C ALA A 383 -10.97 -1.64 29.10
N GLY A 384 -11.97 -2.37 28.57
CA GLY A 384 -13.32 -1.84 28.33
C GLY A 384 -13.45 -0.92 27.12
N GLY A 385 -12.46 -0.93 26.22
CA GLY A 385 -12.44 -0.09 25.04
C GLY A 385 -13.58 -0.38 24.05
N GLN A 386 -14.07 0.66 23.39
CA GLN A 386 -15.15 0.55 22.40
C GLN A 386 -14.74 -0.36 21.23
N ARG A 387 -15.69 -1.17 20.77
CA ARG A 387 -15.48 -2.15 19.72
C ARG A 387 -15.72 -1.54 18.33
N ALA A 388 -14.86 -1.88 17.36
CA ALA A 388 -15.07 -1.50 15.95
C ALA A 388 -16.07 -2.46 15.27
N VAL A 389 -17.32 -2.45 15.72
CA VAL A 389 -18.42 -3.33 15.30
C VAL A 389 -19.67 -2.52 14.94
N GLY A 390 -20.60 -3.13 14.19
CA GLY A 390 -21.85 -2.49 13.77
C GLY A 390 -21.91 -2.21 12.27
N GLY A 391 -23.05 -1.71 11.78
CA GLY A 391 -23.34 -1.58 10.35
C GLY A 391 -22.45 -0.61 9.56
N ALA A 392 -21.65 0.22 10.23
CA ALA A 392 -20.67 1.09 9.58
C ALA A 392 -19.29 0.43 9.39
N TRP A 393 -19.04 -0.67 10.08
CA TRP A 393 -17.75 -1.36 10.06
C TRP A 393 -17.77 -2.56 9.14
N ARG A 394 -16.72 -2.70 8.34
CA ARG A 394 -16.39 -3.92 7.61
C ARG A 394 -15.21 -4.60 8.29
N ILE A 395 -15.47 -5.72 8.95
CA ILE A 395 -14.43 -6.56 9.56
C ILE A 395 -14.12 -7.72 8.61
N GLY A 396 -12.95 -7.66 7.98
CA GLY A 396 -12.40 -8.75 7.18
C GLY A 396 -11.44 -9.58 8.01
N ALA A 397 -11.63 -10.91 8.02
CA ALA A 397 -10.61 -11.85 8.48
C ALA A 397 -9.99 -12.63 7.31
N SER A 398 -10.72 -12.83 6.21
CA SER A 398 -10.27 -13.74 5.14
C SER A 398 -11.18 -13.72 3.90
N GLY A 399 -11.88 -12.61 3.60
CA GLY A 399 -12.76 -12.50 2.43
C GLY A 399 -12.02 -12.43 1.08
N TRP A 400 -10.87 -13.09 0.95
CA TRP A 400 -10.18 -13.31 -0.33
C TRP A 400 -10.98 -14.24 -1.26
N GLU A 401 -11.94 -14.99 -0.73
CA GLU A 401 -12.86 -15.81 -1.51
C GLU A 401 -13.80 -14.94 -2.34
N ARG A 402 -13.43 -14.75 -3.62
CA ARG A 402 -14.33 -14.59 -4.76
C ARG A 402 -15.63 -13.83 -4.46
N GLY A 403 -15.51 -12.61 -3.95
CA GLY A 403 -16.61 -11.66 -3.89
C GLY A 403 -16.89 -11.06 -5.26
N ALA A 404 -17.44 -11.85 -6.16
CA ALA A 404 -18.15 -11.32 -7.32
C ALA A 404 -19.27 -10.39 -6.81
N GLY A 405 -19.30 -9.15 -7.30
CA GLY A 405 -20.58 -8.47 -7.57
C GLY A 405 -21.24 -7.63 -6.47
N GLY A 406 -20.62 -7.36 -5.32
CA GLY A 406 -21.11 -6.34 -4.39
C GLY A 406 -20.91 -4.92 -4.94
N ARG A 407 -21.71 -4.50 -5.93
CA ARG A 407 -21.62 -3.19 -6.58
C ARG A 407 -22.17 -2.11 -5.65
N TRP A 408 -21.38 -1.11 -5.33
CA TRP A 408 -21.95 0.22 -5.08
C TRP A 408 -21.95 1.00 -6.39
N GLY A 409 -23.00 1.78 -6.63
CA GLY A 409 -23.13 2.62 -7.82
C GLY A 409 -22.24 3.88 -7.75
N GLY A 410 -21.86 4.41 -8.91
CA GLY A 410 -21.17 5.71 -9.06
C GLY A 410 -19.67 5.70 -8.74
N ALA A 411 -19.05 6.89 -8.70
CA ALA A 411 -17.62 7.13 -8.46
C ALA A 411 -17.03 6.42 -7.20
N ALA A 412 -17.90 5.95 -6.30
CA ALA A 412 -17.55 5.02 -5.22
C ALA A 412 -16.91 3.69 -5.70
N ARG A 413 -17.13 3.27 -6.97
CA ARG A 413 -16.51 2.06 -7.56
C ARG A 413 -14.98 2.09 -7.55
N ALA A 414 -14.36 3.26 -7.67
CA ALA A 414 -12.90 3.39 -7.72
C ALA A 414 -12.23 3.15 -6.37
N VAL A 415 -12.93 3.44 -5.26
CA VAL A 415 -12.42 3.35 -3.89
C VAL A 415 -12.68 1.97 -3.27
N GLU A 416 -13.68 1.25 -3.77
CA GLU A 416 -14.11 -0.05 -3.23
C GLU A 416 -13.50 -1.26 -3.94
N ARG A 417 -13.03 -1.08 -5.18
CA ARG A 417 -12.13 -2.02 -5.87
C ARG A 417 -10.70 -1.88 -5.28
N PRO A 418 -9.79 -2.86 -5.45
CA PRO A 418 -8.83 -3.28 -4.42
C PRO A 418 -7.63 -2.33 -4.25
N ALA A 419 -7.88 -1.11 -3.78
CA ALA A 419 -6.88 -0.21 -3.22
C ALA A 419 -6.46 -0.70 -1.82
N TRP A 420 -6.06 -1.97 -1.72
CA TRP A 420 -5.58 -2.53 -0.47
C TRP A 420 -4.10 -2.19 -0.34
N SER A 421 -3.70 -1.67 0.81
CA SER A 421 -2.28 -1.48 1.10
C SER A 421 -1.58 -2.84 1.23
N GLU A 422 -0.25 -2.86 1.10
CA GLU A 422 0.54 -4.06 1.33
C GLU A 422 0.35 -4.62 2.74
N THR A 423 0.05 -3.76 3.71
CA THR A 423 -0.22 -4.16 5.10
C THR A 423 -1.54 -4.91 5.19
N GLU A 424 -2.61 -4.39 4.58
CA GLU A 424 -3.91 -5.06 4.55
C GLU A 424 -3.85 -6.41 3.84
N LEU A 425 -3.14 -6.47 2.71
CA LEU A 425 -2.90 -7.70 1.97
C LEU A 425 -2.06 -8.70 2.79
N ALA A 426 -1.01 -8.26 3.47
CA ALA A 426 -0.20 -9.15 4.31
C ALA A 426 -1.02 -9.72 5.48
N HIS A 427 -1.86 -8.89 6.12
CA HIS A 427 -2.73 -9.35 7.19
C HIS A 427 -3.79 -10.35 6.71
N ALA A 428 -4.20 -10.30 5.45
CA ALA A 428 -5.07 -11.32 4.87
C ALA A 428 -4.41 -12.71 4.80
N VAL A 429 -3.08 -12.80 4.62
CA VAL A 429 -2.34 -14.08 4.68
C VAL A 429 -2.45 -14.70 6.08
N ASP A 430 -2.26 -13.88 7.10
CA ASP A 430 -2.28 -14.30 8.51
C ASP A 430 -3.70 -14.45 9.07
N ARG A 431 -4.72 -14.21 8.23
CA ARG A 431 -6.14 -14.12 8.62
C ARG A 431 -6.39 -13.17 9.79
N ALA A 432 -5.55 -12.15 9.93
CA ALA A 432 -5.65 -11.20 11.02
C ALA A 432 -6.87 -10.30 10.83
N ALA A 433 -7.45 -9.84 11.95
CA ALA A 433 -8.56 -8.91 11.90
C ALA A 433 -8.14 -7.57 11.25
N LEU A 434 -8.92 -7.14 10.25
CA LEU A 434 -8.80 -5.84 9.62
C LEU A 434 -10.13 -5.07 9.78
N HIS A 435 -10.04 -3.87 10.30
CA HIS A 435 -11.18 -2.97 10.49
C HIS A 435 -11.18 -1.92 9.39
N ARG A 436 -12.25 -1.84 8.61
CA ARG A 436 -12.45 -0.83 7.56
C ARG A 436 -13.73 -0.04 7.81
N MET A 437 -13.68 1.25 7.55
CA MET A 437 -14.83 2.13 7.57
C MET A 437 -14.80 3.04 6.35
N LEU A 438 -15.95 3.20 5.71
CA LEU A 438 -16.16 4.17 4.64
C LEU A 438 -17.02 5.30 5.17
N LEU A 439 -16.47 6.51 5.11
CA LEU A 439 -17.11 7.75 5.52
C LEU A 439 -17.42 8.57 4.27
N VAL A 440 -18.44 9.41 4.34
CA VAL A 440 -18.85 10.31 3.27
C VAL A 440 -18.74 11.75 3.75
N LYS A 441 -18.27 12.63 2.88
CA LYS A 441 -18.37 14.07 3.12
C LYS A 441 -19.80 14.50 2.79
N PRO A 442 -20.58 14.98 3.77
CA PRO A 442 -21.94 15.42 3.51
C PRO A 442 -21.94 16.60 2.53
N ASP A 443 -23.02 16.73 1.76
CA ASP A 443 -23.23 17.93 0.96
C ASP A 443 -23.53 19.11 1.88
N ASP A 444 -22.94 20.28 1.61
CA ASP A 444 -23.14 21.48 2.46
C ASP A 444 -24.63 21.90 2.54
N ALA A 445 -25.43 21.52 1.53
CA ALA A 445 -26.88 21.74 1.50
C ALA A 445 -27.68 20.79 2.42
N MET A 446 -27.04 19.74 2.94
CA MET A 446 -27.63 18.70 3.80
C MET A 446 -27.07 18.74 5.22
N ALA A 447 -26.40 19.83 5.62
CA ALA A 447 -26.04 20.05 7.01
C ALA A 447 -27.29 19.82 7.86
N PRO A 448 -27.28 18.87 8.81
CA PRO A 448 -28.46 18.55 9.59
C PRO A 448 -28.90 19.87 10.23
N MET A 449 -30.12 20.32 9.91
CA MET A 449 -30.80 21.34 10.71
C MET A 449 -30.57 20.91 12.15
N ALA A 450 -29.77 21.69 12.89
CA ALA A 450 -29.54 21.45 14.29
C ALA A 450 -30.93 21.26 14.89
N MET A 451 -31.22 20.05 15.36
CA MET A 451 -32.49 19.78 16.03
C MET A 451 -32.53 20.81 17.15
N PRO A 452 -33.46 21.79 17.11
CA PRO A 452 -33.51 22.81 18.14
C PRO A 452 -33.60 22.05 19.46
N ASP A 453 -32.72 22.42 20.41
CA ASP A 453 -32.73 21.86 21.75
C ASP A 453 -34.18 21.80 22.20
N ALA A 454 -34.68 20.60 22.44
CA ALA A 454 -36.01 20.41 22.96
C ALA A 454 -36.01 21.05 24.36
N VAL A 455 -36.46 22.30 24.40
CA VAL A 455 -36.78 23.00 25.64
C VAL A 455 -37.90 22.19 26.29
N GLY A 456 -37.52 21.48 27.35
CA GLY A 456 -38.40 20.79 28.28
C GLY A 456 -37.80 20.90 29.67
#